data_AF-A0A9X4M5J4-F1
#
_entry.id   AF-A0A9X4M5J4-F1
#
_cell.length_a   1.000
_cell.length_b   1.000
_cell.length_c   1.000
_cell.angle_alpha   90.00
_cell.angle_beta   90.00
_cell.angle_gamma   90.00
#
_symmetry.space_group_name_H-M   'P 1'
#
loop_
_entity.id
_entity.type
_entity.pdbx_description
1 polymer ?
#
loop_
_entity_poly.entity_id
_entity_poly.type
_entity_poly.pdbx_seq_one_letter_code
_entity_poly.pdbx_strand_id
1 'polypeptide(L)'
;MLTVYFTIGLPASGKSTWAKNKVDKAPNSIKRVNKDELRAMLDNSYHSKGNEKFVLDIQDQIIRAALENGKHVIVDNTHLSPKHEARIRELIKGLAVLEIVDFRHVPLETCIERDLKRFNSVGEKVIRDMYNQFIAPPRAAKPAHNPDLPDVILCDLDGTIALMGDRNPFDAARCEQDLVNEPVRSILETSGKAIVFVSGREDKYKPQTLAWLEKHNISFDGLHMRKSGDMRKDSIVKKEIYDEFILDKYNVAFVLDDRDQVVRVWRDLGLTCLQVDYGDF
;
A
#
# COMPACT_ATOMS: atom_id res chain seq x y z
N MET A 1 38.01 1.03 -12.99
CA MET A 1 37.24 -0.21 -12.78
C MET A 1 35.86 -0.01 -13.39
N LEU A 2 35.31 -1.01 -14.07
CA LEU A 2 33.96 -0.89 -14.66
C LEU A 2 32.89 -0.94 -13.59
N THR A 3 31.74 -0.35 -13.89
CA THR A 3 30.61 -0.23 -12.96
C THR A 3 29.35 -0.78 -13.60
N VAL A 4 28.63 -1.58 -12.83
CA VAL A 4 27.25 -1.98 -13.11
C VAL A 4 26.34 -1.21 -12.17
N TYR A 5 25.54 -0.30 -12.72
CA TYR A 5 24.54 0.46 -11.99
C TYR A 5 23.25 -0.37 -11.92
N PHE A 6 22.79 -0.63 -10.70
CA PHE A 6 21.64 -1.48 -10.42
C PHE A 6 20.57 -0.65 -9.74
N THR A 7 19.48 -0.36 -10.46
CA THR A 7 18.41 0.47 -9.89
C THR A 7 17.48 -0.38 -9.03
N ILE A 8 16.95 0.18 -7.95
CA ILE A 8 15.95 -0.46 -7.09
C ILE A 8 14.80 0.51 -6.81
N GLY A 9 13.55 0.06 -6.96
CA GLY A 9 12.36 0.88 -6.65
C GLY A 9 11.09 0.46 -7.39
N LEU A 10 9.95 0.96 -6.92
CA LEU A 10 8.62 0.67 -7.48
C LEU A 10 8.49 1.01 -8.96
N PRO A 11 7.60 0.35 -9.73
CA PRO A 11 7.17 0.85 -11.03
C PRO A 11 6.85 2.35 -11.00
N ALA A 12 7.16 3.07 -12.08
CA ALA A 12 7.00 4.52 -12.19
C ALA A 12 7.81 5.41 -11.19
N SER A 13 8.76 4.85 -10.43
CA SER A 13 9.64 5.62 -9.53
C SER A 13 10.70 6.49 -10.22
N GLY A 14 10.82 6.44 -11.56
CA GLY A 14 11.77 7.27 -12.33
C GLY A 14 13.09 6.60 -12.73
N LYS A 15 13.27 5.31 -12.41
CA LYS A 15 14.47 4.51 -12.75
C LYS A 15 14.87 4.61 -14.22
N SER A 16 13.95 4.35 -15.14
CA SER A 16 14.26 4.35 -16.57
C SER A 16 14.55 5.75 -17.12
N THR A 17 13.93 6.79 -16.56
CA THR A 17 14.24 8.19 -16.90
C THR A 17 15.68 8.52 -16.51
N TRP A 18 16.08 8.19 -15.28
CA TRP A 18 17.46 8.36 -14.84
C TRP A 18 18.45 7.54 -15.69
N ALA A 19 18.10 6.29 -16.01
CA ALA A 19 18.96 5.41 -16.79
C ALA A 19 19.22 5.95 -18.21
N LYS A 20 18.16 6.39 -18.92
CA LYS A 20 18.26 6.99 -20.26
C LYS A 20 19.10 8.27 -20.22
N ASN A 21 18.80 9.18 -19.31
CA ASN A 21 19.57 10.42 -19.14
C ASN A 21 21.07 10.17 -18.87
N LYS A 22 21.40 9.10 -18.13
CA LYS A 22 22.80 8.75 -17.85
C LYS A 22 23.51 8.18 -19.06
N VAL A 23 22.82 7.41 -19.92
CA VAL A 23 23.36 6.95 -21.21
C VAL A 23 23.59 8.13 -22.16
N ASP A 24 22.62 9.05 -22.26
CA ASP A 24 22.69 10.20 -23.16
C ASP A 24 23.87 11.12 -22.84
N LYS A 25 24.22 11.24 -21.55
CA LYS A 25 25.39 12.03 -21.09
C LYS A 25 26.74 11.33 -21.30
N ALA A 26 26.75 10.03 -21.58
CA ALA A 26 27.97 9.23 -21.73
C ALA A 26 27.82 8.24 -22.90
N PRO A 27 27.60 8.75 -24.13
CA PRO A 27 27.34 7.92 -25.29
C PRO A 27 28.51 6.97 -25.54
N ASN A 28 28.20 5.76 -26.01
CA ASN A 28 29.16 4.68 -26.26
C ASN A 28 29.97 4.19 -25.04
N SER A 29 29.83 4.80 -23.86
CA SER A 29 30.56 4.41 -22.64
C SER A 29 29.71 3.56 -21.70
N ILE A 30 28.38 3.73 -21.77
CA ILE A 30 27.42 3.00 -20.93
C ILE A 30 26.40 2.28 -21.82
N LYS A 31 26.08 1.04 -21.48
CA LYS A 31 24.99 0.26 -22.09
C LYS A 31 23.85 0.08 -21.08
N ARG A 32 22.61 0.20 -21.52
CA ARG A 32 21.42 -0.01 -20.69
C ARG A 32 20.77 -1.33 -21.09
N VAL A 33 20.33 -2.11 -20.10
CA VAL A 33 19.58 -3.35 -20.29
C VAL A 33 18.36 -3.37 -19.38
N ASN A 34 17.19 -3.63 -19.96
CA ASN A 34 15.90 -3.59 -19.29
C ASN A 34 15.07 -4.82 -19.63
N LYS A 35 14.52 -5.53 -18.64
CA LYS A 35 13.73 -6.75 -18.90
C LYS A 35 12.42 -6.49 -19.61
N ASP A 36 11.75 -5.37 -19.34
CA ASP A 36 10.47 -5.06 -19.98
C ASP A 36 10.69 -4.76 -21.48
N GLU A 37 11.77 -4.07 -21.84
CA GLU A 37 12.15 -3.85 -23.24
C GLU A 37 12.65 -5.14 -23.91
N LEU A 38 13.39 -6.00 -23.20
CA LEU A 38 13.76 -7.31 -23.73
C LEU A 38 12.54 -8.20 -23.98
N ARG A 39 11.54 -8.19 -23.07
CA ARG A 39 10.27 -8.91 -23.29
C ARG A 39 9.49 -8.34 -24.47
N ALA A 40 9.45 -7.01 -24.60
CA ALA A 40 8.82 -6.37 -25.76
C ALA A 40 9.49 -6.82 -27.07
N MET A 41 10.82 -6.86 -27.09
CA MET A 41 11.61 -7.28 -28.27
C MET A 41 11.47 -8.76 -28.60
N LEU A 42 11.56 -9.64 -27.60
CA LEU A 42 11.67 -11.09 -27.79
C LEU A 42 10.31 -11.77 -27.92
N ASP A 43 9.29 -11.26 -27.22
CA ASP A 43 8.02 -11.96 -27.01
C ASP A 43 6.79 -11.04 -27.14
N ASN A 44 6.95 -9.84 -27.71
CA ASN A 44 5.89 -8.82 -27.79
C ASN A 44 5.21 -8.57 -26.42
N SER A 45 6.02 -8.54 -25.35
CA SER A 45 5.60 -8.37 -23.95
C SER A 45 4.78 -9.53 -23.37
N TYR A 46 4.73 -10.69 -24.03
CA TYR A 46 4.07 -11.87 -23.50
C TYR A 46 4.83 -12.48 -22.31
N HIS A 47 4.10 -12.76 -21.23
CA HIS A 47 4.67 -13.31 -20.00
C HIS A 47 4.47 -14.84 -19.93
N SER A 48 5.57 -15.60 -19.86
CA SER A 48 5.57 -17.04 -19.60
C SER A 48 6.79 -17.44 -18.76
N LYS A 49 6.74 -18.61 -18.09
CA LYS A 49 7.88 -19.11 -17.30
C LYS A 49 9.11 -19.40 -18.18
N GLY A 50 8.91 -19.94 -19.37
CA GLY A 50 9.99 -20.21 -20.33
C GLY A 50 10.63 -18.92 -20.82
N ASN A 51 9.80 -17.92 -21.14
CA ASN A 51 10.25 -16.62 -21.64
C ASN A 51 11.07 -15.88 -20.59
N GLU A 52 10.65 -15.88 -19.32
CA GLU A 52 11.39 -15.17 -18.27
C GLU A 52 12.80 -15.74 -18.06
N LYS A 53 13.00 -17.06 -18.16
CA LYS A 53 14.33 -17.67 -18.08
C LYS A 53 15.21 -17.18 -19.24
N PHE A 54 14.68 -17.23 -20.47
CA PHE A 54 15.42 -16.80 -21.65
C PHE A 54 15.76 -15.30 -21.62
N VAL A 55 14.83 -14.44 -21.18
CA VAL A 55 15.06 -13.00 -21.00
C VAL A 55 16.20 -12.72 -20.02
N LEU A 56 16.29 -13.49 -18.93
CA LEU A 56 17.40 -13.37 -17.97
C LEU A 56 18.73 -13.80 -18.59
N ASP A 57 18.75 -14.91 -19.34
CA ASP A 57 19.95 -15.38 -20.03
C ASP A 57 20.46 -14.34 -21.05
N ILE A 58 19.56 -13.74 -21.83
CA ILE A 58 19.91 -12.67 -22.78
C ILE A 58 20.41 -11.41 -22.06
N GLN A 59 19.77 -11.01 -20.96
CA GLN A 59 20.26 -9.91 -20.15
C GLN A 59 21.69 -10.16 -19.66
N ASP A 60 21.98 -11.38 -19.20
CA ASP A 60 23.31 -11.73 -18.68
C ASP A 60 24.37 -11.71 -19.77
N GLN A 61 24.04 -12.18 -20.98
CA GLN A 61 24.91 -12.09 -22.14
C GLN A 61 25.21 -10.63 -22.53
N ILE A 62 24.18 -9.76 -22.54
CA ILE A 62 24.36 -8.33 -22.83
C ILE A 62 25.27 -7.67 -21.78
N ILE A 63 25.08 -7.98 -20.49
CA ILE A 63 25.93 -7.45 -19.41
C ILE A 63 27.38 -7.88 -19.60
N ARG A 64 27.63 -9.18 -19.82
CA ARG A 64 28.99 -9.72 -20.00
C ARG A 64 29.68 -9.09 -21.21
N ALA A 65 29.02 -9.11 -22.38
CA ALA A 65 29.58 -8.56 -23.59
C ALA A 65 29.92 -7.08 -23.45
N ALA A 66 29.07 -6.29 -22.79
CA ALA A 66 29.34 -4.88 -22.52
C ALA A 66 30.57 -4.69 -21.63
N LEU A 67 30.68 -5.45 -20.54
CA LEU A 67 31.82 -5.37 -19.61
C LEU A 67 33.14 -5.79 -20.28
N GLU A 68 33.13 -6.88 -21.03
CA GLU A 68 34.30 -7.37 -21.78
C GLU A 68 34.78 -6.35 -22.82
N ASN A 69 33.87 -5.54 -23.36
CA ASN A 69 34.18 -4.45 -24.29
C ASN A 69 34.46 -3.11 -23.58
N GLY A 70 34.76 -3.14 -22.28
CA GLY A 70 35.16 -1.95 -21.51
C GLY A 70 34.03 -0.95 -21.28
N LYS A 71 32.77 -1.38 -21.32
CA LYS A 71 31.60 -0.50 -21.14
C LYS A 71 31.01 -0.65 -19.74
N HIS A 72 30.54 0.44 -19.16
CA HIS A 72 29.69 0.38 -17.98
C HIS A 72 28.30 -0.15 -18.36
N VAL A 73 27.57 -0.69 -17.39
CA VAL A 73 26.22 -1.22 -17.63
C VAL A 73 25.21 -0.62 -16.65
N ILE A 74 24.01 -0.29 -17.11
CA ILE A 74 22.86 0.02 -16.27
C ILE A 74 21.83 -1.09 -16.42
N VAL A 75 21.44 -1.71 -15.31
CA VAL A 75 20.36 -2.68 -15.23
C VAL A 75 19.17 -2.01 -14.53
N ASP A 76 18.18 -1.54 -15.29
CA ASP A 76 17.13 -0.64 -14.78
C ASP A 76 15.75 -1.28 -14.53
N ASN A 77 15.72 -2.46 -13.90
CA ASN A 77 14.46 -3.12 -13.50
C ASN A 77 13.96 -2.62 -12.12
N THR A 78 12.88 -3.20 -11.58
CA THR A 78 12.36 -2.88 -10.23
C THR A 78 13.27 -3.35 -9.09
N HIS A 79 13.80 -4.56 -9.21
CA HIS A 79 14.79 -5.17 -8.32
C HIS A 79 14.52 -5.09 -6.80
N LEU A 80 13.26 -5.23 -6.40
CA LEU A 80 12.90 -5.16 -4.97
C LEU A 80 13.25 -6.42 -4.17
N SER A 81 13.34 -7.58 -4.84
CA SER A 81 13.71 -8.83 -4.17
C SER A 81 15.24 -8.99 -4.07
N PRO A 82 15.80 -9.30 -2.88
CA PRO A 82 17.26 -9.43 -2.67
C PRO A 82 17.96 -10.43 -3.60
N LYS A 83 17.24 -11.46 -4.06
CA LYS A 83 17.77 -12.47 -4.99
C LYS A 83 18.33 -11.86 -6.29
N HIS A 84 17.78 -10.73 -6.75
CA HIS A 84 18.22 -10.09 -7.98
C HIS A 84 19.60 -9.45 -7.82
N GLU A 85 19.84 -8.80 -6.68
CA GLU A 85 21.15 -8.23 -6.36
C GLU A 85 22.19 -9.34 -6.25
N ALA A 86 21.90 -10.40 -5.49
CA ALA A 86 22.79 -11.55 -5.33
C ALA A 86 23.19 -12.16 -6.68
N ARG A 87 22.21 -12.33 -7.59
CA ARG A 87 22.46 -12.83 -8.95
C ARG A 87 23.39 -11.91 -9.75
N ILE A 88 23.14 -10.60 -9.76
CA ILE A 88 24.00 -9.66 -10.49
C ILE A 88 25.41 -9.60 -9.89
N ARG A 89 25.54 -9.64 -8.56
CA ARG A 89 26.86 -9.69 -7.90
C ARG A 89 27.68 -10.88 -8.36
N GLU A 90 27.06 -12.06 -8.47
CA GLU A 90 27.75 -13.25 -8.97
C GLU A 90 28.09 -13.12 -10.46
N LEU A 91 27.18 -12.60 -11.28
CA LEU A 91 27.38 -12.40 -12.72
C LEU A 91 28.61 -11.53 -13.02
N ILE A 92 28.83 -10.47 -12.24
CA ILE A 92 29.86 -9.46 -12.51
C ILE A 92 31.15 -9.69 -11.72
N LYS A 93 31.23 -10.76 -10.94
CA LYS A 93 32.35 -11.07 -10.04
C LYS A 93 33.66 -11.07 -10.81
N GLY A 94 34.61 -10.24 -10.36
CA GLY A 94 35.91 -10.07 -11.02
C GLY A 94 35.91 -9.20 -12.28
N LEU A 95 34.73 -8.76 -12.77
CA LEU A 95 34.59 -7.95 -13.97
C LEU A 95 34.29 -6.48 -13.67
N ALA A 96 33.44 -6.21 -12.66
CA ALA A 96 32.97 -4.87 -12.35
C ALA A 96 32.54 -4.74 -10.88
N VAL A 97 32.40 -3.49 -10.43
CA VAL A 97 31.74 -3.17 -9.15
C VAL A 97 30.25 -2.94 -9.35
N LEU A 98 29.44 -3.32 -8.36
CA LEU A 98 28.00 -3.05 -8.34
C LEU A 98 27.73 -1.73 -7.59
N GLU A 99 27.07 -0.79 -8.25
CA GLU A 99 26.58 0.45 -7.64
C GLU A 99 25.05 0.40 -7.55
N ILE A 100 24.49 0.47 -6.35
CA ILE A 100 23.04 0.47 -6.13
C ILE A 100 22.52 1.90 -6.26
N VAL A 101 21.49 2.08 -7.10
CA VAL A 101 20.84 3.37 -7.32
C VAL A 101 19.41 3.30 -6.81
N ASP A 102 19.18 3.90 -5.65
CA ASP A 102 17.96 3.69 -4.86
C ASP A 102 16.85 4.72 -5.15
N PHE A 103 15.71 4.23 -5.61
CA PHE A 103 14.48 4.98 -5.86
C PHE A 103 13.34 4.61 -4.90
N ARG A 104 13.61 3.84 -3.83
CA ARG A 104 12.61 3.50 -2.79
C ARG A 104 12.18 4.70 -1.96
N HIS A 105 12.93 5.80 -2.04
CA HIS A 105 12.58 7.09 -1.43
C HIS A 105 11.39 7.79 -2.11
N VAL A 106 11.01 7.37 -3.33
CA VAL A 106 9.89 7.99 -4.04
C VAL A 106 8.56 7.53 -3.41
N PRO A 107 7.65 8.45 -3.03
CA PRO A 107 6.41 8.08 -2.36
C PRO A 107 5.55 7.11 -3.17
N LEU A 108 4.88 6.18 -2.47
CA LEU A 108 3.96 5.20 -3.07
C LEU A 108 2.92 5.87 -3.95
N GLU A 109 2.22 6.87 -3.42
CA GLU A 109 1.15 7.58 -4.13
C GLU A 109 1.69 8.28 -5.39
N THR A 110 2.88 8.87 -5.33
CA THR A 110 3.54 9.45 -6.51
C THR A 110 3.83 8.40 -7.58
N CYS A 111 4.22 7.18 -7.19
CA CYS A 111 4.42 6.09 -8.13
C CYS A 111 3.10 5.67 -8.79
N ILE A 112 2.02 5.56 -8.01
CA ILE A 112 0.68 5.21 -8.51
C ILE A 112 0.16 6.28 -9.49
N GLU A 113 0.20 7.55 -9.10
CA GLU A 113 -0.23 8.68 -9.94
C GLU A 113 0.52 8.76 -11.27
N ARG A 114 1.83 8.46 -11.24
CA ARG A 114 2.65 8.43 -12.46
C ARG A 114 2.33 7.21 -13.31
N ASP A 115 2.10 6.05 -12.70
CA ASP A 115 1.83 4.81 -13.43
C ASP A 115 0.50 4.85 -14.17
N LEU A 116 -0.54 5.44 -13.56
CA LEU A 116 -1.84 5.66 -14.19
C LEU A 116 -1.79 6.48 -15.48
N LYS A 117 -0.74 7.30 -15.65
CA LYS A 117 -0.53 8.14 -16.85
C LYS A 117 0.32 7.45 -17.91
N ARG A 118 0.86 6.25 -17.66
CA ARG A 118 1.73 5.52 -18.60
C ARG A 118 0.89 4.69 -19.55
N PHE A 119 1.31 4.66 -20.82
CA PHE A 119 0.73 3.77 -21.84
C PHE A 119 0.75 2.29 -21.40
N ASN A 120 1.87 1.85 -20.83
CA ASN A 120 2.03 0.51 -20.24
C ASN A 120 1.97 0.60 -18.71
N SER A 121 0.79 0.95 -18.18
CA SER A 121 0.51 0.94 -16.74
C SER A 121 0.56 -0.50 -16.20
N VAL A 122 1.17 -0.69 -15.03
CA VAL A 122 1.14 -1.99 -14.33
C VAL A 122 -0.05 -2.10 -13.39
N GLY A 123 -0.68 -0.97 -13.05
CA GLY A 123 -1.86 -0.88 -12.19
C GLY A 123 -1.53 -0.67 -10.72
N GLU A 124 -2.41 0.09 -10.05
CA GLU A 124 -2.27 0.48 -8.65
C GLU A 124 -2.08 -0.72 -7.72
N LYS A 125 -2.92 -1.76 -7.87
CA LYS A 125 -2.87 -2.96 -7.05
C LYS A 125 -1.48 -3.60 -7.06
N VAL A 126 -0.87 -3.74 -8.24
CA VAL A 126 0.47 -4.33 -8.40
C VAL A 126 1.52 -3.48 -7.67
N ILE A 127 1.45 -2.15 -7.79
CA ILE A 127 2.40 -1.25 -7.10
C ILE A 127 2.24 -1.34 -5.58
N ARG A 128 1.00 -1.36 -5.07
CA ARG A 128 0.73 -1.51 -3.64
C ARG A 128 1.21 -2.86 -3.11
N ASP A 129 0.94 -3.94 -3.84
CA ASP A 129 1.40 -5.30 -3.47
C ASP A 129 2.93 -5.34 -3.38
N MET A 130 3.65 -4.75 -4.35
CA MET A 130 5.12 -4.63 -4.33
C MET A 130 5.63 -3.75 -3.19
N TYR A 131 4.95 -2.64 -2.88
CA TYR A 131 5.33 -1.77 -1.77
C TYR A 131 5.19 -2.50 -0.44
N ASN A 132 4.03 -3.11 -0.19
CA ASN A 132 3.74 -3.84 1.05
C ASN A 132 4.72 -4.99 1.28
N GLN A 133 5.12 -5.68 0.20
CA GLN A 133 6.01 -6.82 0.31
C GLN A 133 7.47 -6.43 0.58
N PHE A 134 7.96 -5.31 0.04
CA PHE A 134 9.41 -5.04 -0.04
C PHE A 134 9.87 -3.70 0.54
N ILE A 135 8.97 -2.74 0.73
CA ILE A 135 9.33 -1.35 1.09
C ILE A 135 8.60 -0.89 2.35
N ALA A 136 7.33 -1.26 2.51
CA ALA A 136 6.54 -0.85 3.66
C ALA A 136 7.33 -1.14 4.95
N PRO A 137 7.30 -0.20 5.91
CA PRO A 137 7.92 -0.45 7.19
C PRO A 137 7.32 -1.73 7.80
N PRO A 138 8.10 -2.49 8.59
CA PRO A 138 7.52 -3.56 9.37
C PRO A 138 6.34 -2.99 10.18
N ARG A 139 5.25 -3.76 10.26
CA ARG A 139 4.09 -3.37 11.06
C ARG A 139 4.57 -2.95 12.45
N ALA A 140 4.01 -1.86 12.98
CA ALA A 140 4.31 -1.47 14.35
C ALA A 140 4.07 -2.66 15.29
N ALA A 141 4.87 -2.74 16.34
CA ALA A 141 4.60 -3.69 17.40
C ALA A 141 3.19 -3.42 17.95
N LYS A 142 2.47 -4.49 18.29
CA LYS A 142 1.18 -4.34 18.97
C LYS A 142 1.35 -3.41 20.19
N PRO A 143 0.51 -2.39 20.36
CA PRO A 143 0.56 -1.53 21.54
C PRO A 143 0.57 -2.36 22.82
N ALA A 144 1.41 -1.97 23.78
CA ALA A 144 1.51 -2.68 25.06
C ALA A 144 0.18 -2.58 25.81
N HIS A 145 -0.29 -3.70 26.34
CA HIS A 145 -1.50 -3.71 27.16
C HIS A 145 -1.24 -2.97 28.48
N ASN A 146 -2.10 -2.01 28.80
CA ASN A 146 -2.06 -1.27 30.06
C ASN A 146 -3.22 -1.71 30.97
N PRO A 147 -2.96 -2.37 32.12
CA PRO A 147 -4.03 -2.87 32.99
C PRO A 147 -4.95 -1.78 33.57
N ASP A 148 -4.54 -0.51 33.54
CA ASP A 148 -5.32 0.61 34.05
C ASP A 148 -6.30 1.19 33.02
N LEU A 149 -6.26 0.73 31.78
CA LEU A 149 -7.13 1.22 30.69
C LEU A 149 -8.24 0.20 30.35
N PRO A 150 -9.44 0.67 29.98
CA PRO A 150 -10.52 -0.23 29.57
C PRO A 150 -10.24 -0.87 28.21
N ASP A 151 -10.67 -2.13 28.06
CA ASP A 151 -10.67 -2.85 26.79
C ASP A 151 -11.82 -2.37 25.88
N VAL A 152 -11.50 -2.05 24.62
CA VAL A 152 -12.48 -1.61 23.63
C VAL A 152 -12.40 -2.39 22.33
N ILE A 153 -13.53 -2.43 21.62
CA ILE A 153 -13.59 -2.72 20.20
C ILE A 153 -13.75 -1.41 19.46
N LEU A 154 -12.90 -1.19 18.46
CA LEU A 154 -13.13 -0.12 17.50
C LEU A 154 -14.00 -0.67 16.37
N CYS A 155 -15.02 0.07 15.98
CA CYS A 155 -15.91 -0.32 14.89
C CYS A 155 -16.15 0.85 13.95
N ASP A 156 -16.00 0.63 12.66
CA ASP A 156 -16.45 1.58 11.65
C ASP A 156 -17.99 1.59 11.52
N LEU A 157 -18.53 2.66 10.92
CA LEU A 157 -19.94 2.75 10.58
C LEU A 157 -20.25 2.25 9.15
N ASP A 158 -19.80 2.99 8.14
CA ASP A 158 -20.28 2.90 6.76
C ASP A 158 -19.63 1.73 6.02
N GLY A 159 -20.44 0.73 5.65
CA GLY A 159 -19.93 -0.53 5.09
C GLY A 159 -19.57 -1.58 6.15
N THR A 160 -19.53 -1.18 7.42
CA THR A 160 -19.23 -2.07 8.56
C THR A 160 -20.49 -2.42 9.35
N ILE A 161 -20.93 -1.62 10.34
CA ILE A 161 -22.19 -1.89 11.07
C ILE A 161 -23.41 -1.35 10.32
N ALA A 162 -23.25 -0.31 9.50
CA ALA A 162 -24.30 0.32 8.72
C ALA A 162 -24.12 0.01 7.22
N LEU A 163 -25.08 -0.70 6.65
CA LEU A 163 -25.15 -1.02 5.23
C LEU A 163 -25.87 0.12 4.51
N MET A 164 -25.11 0.86 3.71
CA MET A 164 -25.53 2.13 3.11
C MET A 164 -26.50 2.01 1.93
N GLY A 165 -26.61 0.83 1.31
CA GLY A 165 -27.34 0.65 0.06
C GLY A 165 -26.86 1.63 -1.02
N ASP A 166 -27.79 2.37 -1.63
CA ASP A 166 -27.51 3.35 -2.68
C ASP A 166 -27.15 4.76 -2.16
N ARG A 167 -26.94 4.93 -0.85
CA ARG A 167 -26.59 6.23 -0.27
C ARG A 167 -25.20 6.66 -0.72
N ASN A 168 -25.06 7.96 -1.03
CA ASN A 168 -23.76 8.56 -1.32
C ASN A 168 -22.80 8.42 -0.11
N PRO A 169 -21.62 7.80 -0.26
CA PRO A 169 -20.61 7.67 0.80
C PRO A 169 -20.15 8.98 1.43
N PHE A 170 -20.21 10.08 0.68
CA PHE A 170 -19.78 11.39 1.15
C PHE A 170 -20.91 12.23 1.76
N ASP A 171 -22.16 11.77 1.69
CA ASP A 171 -23.32 12.46 2.26
C ASP A 171 -24.13 11.54 3.18
N ALA A 172 -23.96 11.74 4.48
CA ALA A 172 -24.65 10.97 5.52
C ALA A 172 -25.97 11.63 6.00
N ALA A 173 -26.52 12.61 5.25
CA ALA A 173 -27.78 13.26 5.61
C ALA A 173 -28.96 12.30 5.78
N ARG A 174 -28.93 11.14 5.09
CA ARG A 174 -29.99 10.13 5.11
C ARG A 174 -29.58 8.81 5.77
N CYS A 175 -28.52 8.80 6.57
CA CYS A 175 -28.02 7.56 7.18
C CYS A 175 -29.00 6.88 8.15
N GLU A 176 -30.05 7.57 8.62
CA GLU A 176 -31.16 7.00 9.41
C GLU A 176 -31.93 5.88 8.67
N GLN A 177 -31.73 5.76 7.35
CA GLN A 177 -32.34 4.77 6.48
C GLN A 177 -31.43 3.57 6.19
N ASP A 178 -30.15 3.62 6.62
CA ASP A 178 -29.19 2.54 6.41
C ASP A 178 -29.68 1.26 7.11
N LEU A 179 -29.35 0.09 6.56
CA LEU A 179 -29.67 -1.20 7.18
C LEU A 179 -28.59 -1.60 8.18
N VAL A 180 -28.93 -2.43 9.17
CA VAL A 180 -27.96 -2.96 10.13
C VAL A 180 -27.26 -4.19 9.54
N ASN A 181 -25.94 -4.24 9.64
CA ASN A 181 -25.17 -5.44 9.36
C ASN A 181 -25.27 -6.41 10.56
N GLU A 182 -26.27 -7.29 10.54
CA GLU A 182 -26.59 -8.18 11.68
C GLU A 182 -25.42 -9.08 12.14
N PRO A 183 -24.59 -9.67 11.26
CA PRO A 183 -23.37 -10.35 11.69
C PRO A 183 -22.42 -9.47 12.52
N VAL A 184 -22.19 -8.22 12.08
CA VAL A 184 -21.33 -7.27 12.80
C VAL A 184 -21.97 -6.87 14.12
N ARG A 185 -23.28 -6.60 14.14
CA ARG A 185 -24.04 -6.35 15.37
C ARG A 185 -23.87 -7.49 16.38
N SER A 186 -24.02 -8.74 15.94
CA SER A 186 -23.87 -9.92 16.78
C SER A 186 -22.47 -10.03 17.39
N ILE A 187 -21.42 -9.70 16.62
CA ILE A 187 -20.04 -9.66 17.14
C ILE A 187 -19.91 -8.62 18.25
N LEU A 188 -20.43 -7.40 18.02
CA LEU A 188 -20.35 -6.30 18.99
C LEU A 188 -21.07 -6.67 20.30
N GLU A 189 -22.32 -7.13 20.21
CA GLU A 189 -23.14 -7.50 21.38
C GLU A 189 -22.56 -8.69 22.16
N THR A 190 -22.10 -9.72 21.46
CA THR A 190 -21.57 -10.94 22.10
C THR A 190 -20.18 -10.72 22.72
N SER A 191 -19.45 -9.69 22.28
CA SER A 191 -18.09 -9.44 22.75
C SER A 191 -17.98 -9.08 24.23
N GLY A 192 -19.05 -8.49 24.79
CA GLY A 192 -19.09 -7.94 26.15
C GLY A 192 -18.08 -6.82 26.41
N LYS A 193 -17.51 -6.19 25.38
CA LYS A 193 -16.53 -5.09 25.50
C LYS A 193 -17.17 -3.75 25.22
N ALA A 194 -16.52 -2.68 25.71
CA ALA A 194 -16.91 -1.33 25.35
C ALA A 194 -16.70 -1.10 23.84
N ILE A 195 -17.62 -0.36 23.22
CA ILE A 195 -17.66 -0.15 21.77
C ILE A 195 -17.38 1.32 21.48
N VAL A 196 -16.34 1.57 20.68
CA VAL A 196 -16.03 2.92 20.20
C VAL A 196 -16.17 2.96 18.68
N PHE A 197 -17.13 3.74 18.20
CA PHE A 197 -17.32 3.97 16.78
C PHE A 197 -16.33 5.01 16.23
N VAL A 198 -15.69 4.69 15.11
CA VAL A 198 -14.76 5.57 14.40
C VAL A 198 -15.21 5.68 12.94
N SER A 199 -15.77 6.83 12.57
CA SER A 199 -16.48 6.99 11.29
C SER A 199 -15.86 8.05 10.38
N GLY A 200 -15.89 7.77 9.06
CA GLY A 200 -15.56 8.74 8.02
C GLY A 200 -16.67 9.78 7.76
N ARG A 201 -17.87 9.60 8.31
CA ARG A 201 -18.97 10.58 8.22
C ARG A 201 -18.56 11.90 8.87
N GLU A 202 -18.88 13.03 8.24
CA GLU A 202 -18.69 14.35 8.85
C GLU A 202 -19.54 14.52 10.12
N ASP A 203 -19.00 15.19 11.12
CA ASP A 203 -19.63 15.43 12.43
C ASP A 203 -20.91 16.29 12.35
N LYS A 204 -21.14 17.05 11.27
CA LYS A 204 -22.44 17.69 11.00
C LYS A 204 -23.58 16.68 10.88
N TYR A 205 -23.28 15.42 10.57
CA TYR A 205 -24.25 14.31 10.49
C TYR A 205 -24.33 13.49 11.78
N LYS A 206 -23.72 13.96 12.87
CA LYS A 206 -23.80 13.30 14.18
C LYS A 206 -25.24 13.13 14.67
N PRO A 207 -26.16 14.11 14.55
CA PRO A 207 -27.55 13.93 14.97
C PRO A 207 -28.25 12.75 14.29
N GLN A 208 -28.10 12.64 12.96
CA GLN A 208 -28.69 11.56 12.15
C GLN A 208 -28.05 10.21 12.49
N THR A 209 -26.74 10.18 12.72
CA THR A 209 -26.02 8.97 13.12
C THR A 209 -26.47 8.47 14.49
N LEU A 210 -26.66 9.38 15.45
CA LEU A 210 -27.17 9.04 16.79
C LEU A 210 -28.62 8.53 16.72
N ALA A 211 -29.48 9.18 15.94
CA ALA A 211 -30.85 8.75 15.74
C ALA A 211 -30.92 7.35 15.11
N TRP A 212 -30.02 7.01 14.18
CA TRP A 212 -29.91 5.66 13.62
C TRP A 212 -29.50 4.63 14.68
N LEU A 213 -28.44 4.91 15.47
CA LEU A 213 -27.98 4.02 16.53
C LEU A 213 -29.06 3.77 17.58
N GLU A 214 -29.79 4.81 17.98
CA GLU A 214 -30.90 4.74 18.92
C GLU A 214 -32.07 3.91 18.36
N LYS A 215 -32.51 4.20 17.13
CA LYS A 215 -33.58 3.47 16.43
C LYS A 215 -33.32 1.97 16.38
N HIS A 216 -32.06 1.56 16.26
CA HIS A 216 -31.66 0.16 16.17
C HIS A 216 -31.24 -0.45 17.52
N ASN A 217 -31.32 0.29 18.62
CA ASN A 217 -30.88 -0.12 19.96
C ASN A 217 -29.42 -0.62 19.98
N ILE A 218 -28.51 0.10 19.31
CA ILE A 218 -27.09 -0.22 19.28
C ILE A 218 -26.39 0.58 20.38
N SER A 219 -25.93 -0.11 21.42
CA SER A 219 -25.17 0.50 22.52
C SER A 219 -23.73 0.80 22.12
N PHE A 220 -23.18 1.89 22.65
CA PHE A 220 -21.79 2.31 22.42
C PHE A 220 -21.29 3.21 23.54
N ASP A 221 -19.97 3.30 23.67
CA ASP A 221 -19.27 4.07 24.70
C ASP A 221 -18.55 5.30 24.13
N GLY A 222 -18.30 5.30 22.82
CA GLY A 222 -17.68 6.43 22.12
C GLY A 222 -18.10 6.53 20.66
N LEU A 223 -18.16 7.76 20.13
CA LEU A 223 -18.40 8.05 18.72
C LEU A 223 -17.48 9.19 18.28
N HIS A 224 -16.47 8.85 17.48
CA HIS A 224 -15.53 9.78 16.86
C HIS A 224 -15.79 9.85 15.36
N MET A 225 -15.90 11.08 14.84
CA MET A 225 -16.32 11.37 13.47
C MET A 225 -15.33 12.33 12.81
N ARG A 226 -15.35 12.37 11.48
CA ARG A 226 -14.59 13.33 10.68
C ARG A 226 -15.05 14.76 10.97
N LYS A 227 -14.11 15.69 11.16
CA LYS A 227 -14.43 17.12 11.31
C LYS A 227 -15.09 17.67 10.03
N SER A 228 -16.18 18.42 10.15
CA SER A 228 -16.87 19.00 8.98
C SER A 228 -15.94 19.83 8.09
N GLY A 229 -16.04 19.62 6.78
CA GLY A 229 -15.18 20.27 5.79
C GLY A 229 -13.79 19.63 5.58
N ASP A 230 -13.44 18.60 6.34
CA ASP A 230 -12.20 17.85 6.11
C ASP A 230 -12.32 16.89 4.92
N MET A 231 -11.58 17.17 3.85
CA MET A 231 -11.60 16.40 2.60
C MET A 231 -10.46 15.38 2.48
N ARG A 232 -9.67 15.16 3.54
CA ARG A 232 -8.56 14.18 3.53
C ARG A 232 -9.09 12.74 3.43
N LYS A 233 -8.23 11.80 2.98
CA LYS A 233 -8.59 10.37 2.90
C LYS A 233 -9.02 9.82 4.27
N ASP A 234 -9.97 8.89 4.31
CA ASP A 234 -10.44 8.23 5.55
C ASP A 234 -9.29 7.64 6.37
N SER A 235 -8.31 7.03 5.71
CA SER A 235 -7.13 6.47 6.35
C SER A 235 -6.34 7.50 7.17
N ILE A 236 -6.27 8.75 6.71
CA ILE A 236 -5.60 9.85 7.42
C ILE A 236 -6.46 10.29 8.61
N VAL A 237 -7.76 10.49 8.39
CA VAL A 237 -8.68 10.98 9.43
C VAL A 237 -8.84 9.96 10.56
N LYS A 238 -9.03 8.68 10.25
CA LYS A 238 -9.14 7.63 11.27
C LYS A 238 -7.84 7.42 12.04
N LYS A 239 -6.68 7.60 11.40
CA LYS A 239 -5.39 7.62 12.11
C LYS A 239 -5.28 8.80 13.07
N GLU A 240 -5.66 10.00 12.65
CA GLU A 240 -5.71 11.18 13.54
C GLU A 240 -6.65 10.93 14.72
N ILE A 241 -7.84 10.37 14.48
CA ILE A 241 -8.77 9.99 15.57
C ILE A 241 -8.12 8.99 16.54
N TYR A 242 -7.42 7.99 16.01
CA TYR A 242 -6.73 7.01 16.84
C TYR A 242 -5.66 7.65 17.72
N ASP A 243 -4.77 8.44 17.11
CA ASP A 243 -3.68 9.09 17.81
C ASP A 243 -4.20 10.08 18.88
N GLU A 244 -5.28 10.81 18.58
CA GLU A 244 -5.82 11.84 19.48
C GLU A 244 -6.72 11.27 20.58
N PHE A 245 -7.57 10.29 20.29
CA PHE A 245 -8.67 9.87 21.18
C PHE A 245 -8.57 8.44 21.68
N ILE A 246 -7.75 7.59 21.06
CA ILE A 246 -7.72 6.16 21.37
C ILE A 246 -6.39 5.72 21.99
N LEU A 247 -5.28 6.15 21.38
CA LEU A 247 -3.94 5.82 21.83
C LEU A 247 -3.73 6.29 23.28
N ASP A 248 -3.15 5.41 24.09
CA ASP A 248 -2.90 5.60 25.53
C ASP A 248 -4.15 5.86 26.40
N LYS A 249 -5.36 5.68 25.84
CA LYS A 249 -6.65 5.84 26.55
C LYS A 249 -7.44 4.54 26.63
N TYR A 250 -7.19 3.60 25.73
CA TYR A 250 -7.87 2.31 25.69
C TYR A 250 -6.93 1.18 25.29
N ASN A 251 -7.24 -0.04 25.76
CA ASN A 251 -6.68 -1.26 25.20
C ASN A 251 -7.55 -1.73 24.03
N VAL A 252 -7.06 -1.58 22.80
CA VAL A 252 -7.82 -2.04 21.62
C VAL A 252 -7.73 -3.56 21.49
N ALA A 253 -8.84 -4.25 21.69
CA ALA A 253 -8.93 -5.70 21.56
C ALA A 253 -8.83 -6.13 20.09
N PHE A 254 -9.65 -5.51 19.23
CA PHE A 254 -9.59 -5.62 17.78
C PHE A 254 -10.41 -4.48 17.14
N VAL A 255 -10.27 -4.35 15.82
CA VAL A 255 -10.97 -3.37 14.99
C VAL A 255 -11.83 -4.09 13.96
N LEU A 256 -13.05 -3.59 13.75
CA LEU A 256 -13.93 -3.96 12.64
C LEU A 256 -13.98 -2.79 11.65
N ASP A 257 -13.60 -3.04 10.40
CA ASP A 257 -13.59 -2.04 9.32
C ASP A 257 -13.75 -2.78 7.98
N ASP A 258 -14.31 -2.15 6.97
CA ASP A 258 -14.55 -2.76 5.65
C ASP A 258 -13.50 -2.32 4.62
N ARG A 259 -13.07 -1.05 4.68
CA ARG A 259 -12.33 -0.38 3.61
C ARG A 259 -10.84 -0.71 3.60
N ASP A 260 -10.33 -1.16 2.44
CA ASP A 260 -8.97 -1.70 2.28
C ASP A 260 -7.87 -0.75 2.78
N GLN A 261 -7.97 0.54 2.42
CA GLN A 261 -6.97 1.54 2.81
C GLN A 261 -6.98 1.85 4.31
N VAL A 262 -8.13 1.68 4.98
CA VAL A 262 -8.26 1.92 6.42
C VAL A 262 -7.82 0.69 7.21
N VAL A 263 -8.26 -0.50 6.79
CA VAL A 263 -7.82 -1.79 7.34
C VAL A 263 -6.29 -1.90 7.36
N ARG A 264 -5.63 -1.42 6.30
CA ARG A 264 -4.15 -1.36 6.25
C ARG A 264 -3.58 -0.47 7.35
N VAL A 265 -4.13 0.73 7.55
CA VAL A 265 -3.70 1.63 8.64
C VAL A 265 -3.81 0.96 10.00
N TRP A 266 -4.93 0.29 10.30
CA TRP A 266 -5.09 -0.41 11.56
C TRP A 266 -4.03 -1.50 11.77
N ARG A 267 -3.74 -2.28 10.73
CA ARG A 267 -2.71 -3.32 10.75
C ARG A 267 -1.31 -2.73 10.88
N ASP A 268 -1.03 -1.58 10.25
CA ASP A 268 0.25 -0.88 10.32
C ASP A 268 0.50 -0.29 11.71
N LEU A 269 -0.56 0.10 12.43
CA LEU A 269 -0.53 0.48 13.84
C LEU A 269 -0.38 -0.71 14.81
N GLY A 270 -0.20 -1.93 14.29
CA GLY A 270 -0.03 -3.14 15.10
C GLY A 270 -1.34 -3.69 15.69
N LEU A 271 -2.50 -3.17 15.27
CA LEU A 271 -3.80 -3.63 15.74
C LEU A 271 -4.30 -4.83 14.92
N THR A 272 -5.06 -5.71 15.57
CA THR A 272 -5.81 -6.75 14.89
C THR A 272 -7.05 -6.14 14.24
N CYS A 273 -7.11 -6.12 12.91
CA CYS A 273 -8.28 -5.65 12.16
C CYS A 273 -8.93 -6.80 11.40
N LEU A 274 -10.20 -7.06 11.73
CA LEU A 274 -11.07 -8.00 11.02
C LEU A 274 -11.80 -7.22 9.92
N GLN A 275 -11.50 -7.55 8.68
CA GLN A 275 -12.14 -6.92 7.53
C GLN A 275 -13.47 -7.60 7.25
N VAL A 276 -14.58 -6.87 7.35
CA VAL A 276 -15.92 -7.48 7.41
C VAL A 276 -16.58 -7.65 6.04
N ASP A 277 -16.12 -6.94 5.01
CA ASP A 277 -16.57 -7.08 3.62
C ASP A 277 -15.45 -6.67 2.63
N TYR A 278 -15.69 -6.80 1.32
CA TYR A 278 -14.82 -6.29 0.27
C TYR A 278 -14.72 -4.76 0.35
N GLY A 279 -13.51 -4.22 0.34
CA GLY A 279 -13.26 -2.80 0.63
C GLY A 279 -12.45 -2.04 -0.41
N ASP A 280 -12.36 -2.53 -1.66
CA ASP A 280 -11.52 -1.92 -2.72
C ASP A 280 -12.16 -0.67 -3.33
N PHE A 281 -12.30 0.39 -2.52
CA PHE A 281 -12.85 1.70 -2.89
C PHE A 281 -12.32 2.84 -2.00
#